data_AF-A0A5S4UP39-F1
#
_entry.id   AF-A0A5S4UP39-F1
#
_cell.length_a   1.000
_cell.length_b   1.000
_cell.length_c   1.000
_cell.angle_alpha   90.00
_cell.angle_beta   90.00
_cell.angle_gamma   90.00
#
_symmetry.space_group_name_H-M   'P 1'
#
loop_
_entity.id
_entity.type
_entity.pdbx_description
1 polymer ?
#
loop_
_entity_poly.entity_id
_entity_poly.type
_entity_poly.pdbx_seq_one_letter_code
_entity_poly.pdbx_strand_id
1 'polypeptide(L)'
;MIRKVLVITILAISIIFSWNYFSLQKNISEIVESDSRNTGISVYSHFNWFINPNVIVFDIRDVSSEKSPMDVSRVLLQLSAKLKENEYESIILSFKGKPKFMLKGDFFKATGLEYGTQNPVYTLRSLPQNVYNLDGTNAFSTWTGGLLGVLGKQMEDLSEFHKQWYVKNLVSGS
;
A
#
# COMPACT_ATOMS: atom_id res chain seq x y z
N MET A 1 24.10 -35.08 -10.88
CA MET A 1 23.95 -33.70 -11.40
C MET A 1 22.59 -33.10 -11.01
N ILE A 2 21.49 -33.77 -11.36
CA ILE A 2 20.09 -33.32 -11.09
C ILE A 2 19.82 -33.00 -9.60
N ARG A 3 20.25 -33.84 -8.66
CA ARG A 3 20.08 -33.59 -7.21
C ARG A 3 20.71 -32.27 -6.74
N LYS A 4 21.89 -31.91 -7.26
CA LYS A 4 22.59 -30.68 -6.89
C LYS A 4 21.86 -29.45 -7.42
N VAL A 5 21.40 -29.51 -8.67
CA VAL A 5 20.59 -28.45 -9.29
C VAL A 5 19.31 -28.23 -8.50
N LEU A 6 18.59 -29.30 -8.15
CA LEU A 6 17.35 -29.21 -7.38
C LEU A 6 17.56 -28.58 -6.00
N VAL A 7 18.63 -28.94 -5.29
CA VAL A 7 18.98 -28.33 -4.01
C VAL A 7 19.27 -26.83 -4.16
N ILE A 8 20.05 -26.44 -5.18
CA ILE A 8 20.37 -25.02 -5.44
C ILE A 8 19.09 -24.23 -5.74
N THR A 9 18.19 -24.78 -6.56
CA THR A 9 16.92 -24.14 -6.88
C THR A 9 16.06 -23.91 -5.63
N ILE A 10 15.94 -24.93 -4.77
CA ILE A 10 15.18 -24.80 -3.51
C ILE A 10 15.81 -23.75 -2.61
N LEU A 11 17.14 -23.73 -2.47
CA LEU A 11 17.82 -22.73 -1.65
C LEU A 11 17.60 -21.31 -2.19
N ALA A 12 17.70 -21.11 -3.50
CA ALA A 12 17.45 -19.82 -4.12
C ALA A 12 16.01 -19.33 -3.87
N ILE A 13 15.03 -20.22 -4.04
CA ILE A 13 13.62 -19.91 -3.76
C ILE A 13 13.42 -19.53 -2.29
N SER A 14 13.98 -20.30 -1.35
CA SER A 14 13.88 -20.02 0.09
C SER A 14 14.51 -18.68 0.48
N ILE A 15 15.63 -18.31 -0.14
CA ILE A 15 16.28 -17.00 0.08
C ILE A 15 15.38 -15.87 -0.40
N ILE A 16 14.79 -16.00 -1.59
CA ILE A 16 13.88 -15.00 -2.16
C ILE A 16 12.67 -14.81 -1.24
N PHE A 17 12.01 -15.88 -0.80
CA PHE A 17 10.87 -15.79 0.11
C PHE A 17 11.25 -15.19 1.47
N SER A 18 12.40 -15.58 2.01
CA SER A 18 12.90 -15.04 3.28
C SER A 18 13.19 -13.55 3.17
N TRP A 19 13.82 -13.11 2.09
CA TRP A 19 14.10 -11.69 1.87
C TRP A 19 12.82 -10.85 1.79
N ASN A 20 11.83 -11.28 1.01
CA ASN A 20 10.51 -10.62 0.95
C ASN A 20 9.84 -10.55 2.32
N TYR A 21 9.90 -11.64 3.08
CA TYR A 21 9.32 -11.68 4.42
C TYR A 21 9.99 -10.68 5.36
N PHE A 22 11.32 -10.73 5.49
CA PHE A 22 12.05 -9.87 6.44
C PHE A 22 12.05 -8.39 6.02
N SER A 23 12.08 -8.09 4.73
CA SER A 23 12.07 -6.70 4.24
C SER A 23 10.69 -6.07 4.28
N LEU A 24 9.62 -6.81 4.02
CA LEU A 24 8.29 -6.23 3.82
C LEU A 24 7.21 -6.85 4.73
N GLN A 25 6.95 -8.15 4.61
CA GLN A 25 5.81 -8.77 5.31
C GLN A 25 5.93 -8.69 6.83
N LYS A 26 7.13 -8.86 7.39
CA LYS A 26 7.38 -8.76 8.83
C LYS A 26 6.99 -7.38 9.37
N ASN A 27 7.31 -6.31 8.63
CA ASN A 27 6.92 -4.94 8.99
C ASN A 27 5.40 -4.77 9.04
N ILE A 28 4.67 -5.35 8.07
CA ILE A 28 3.20 -5.38 8.06
C ILE A 28 2.65 -6.15 9.27
N SER A 29 3.18 -7.34 9.56
CA SER A 29 2.76 -8.13 10.71
C SER A 29 2.93 -7.34 12.01
N GLU A 30 4.09 -6.72 12.21
CA GLU A 30 4.33 -5.86 13.38
C GLU A 30 3.37 -4.67 13.46
N ILE A 31 3.03 -4.03 12.34
CA ILE A 31 2.06 -2.92 12.29
C ILE A 31 0.65 -3.36 12.70
N VAL A 32 0.22 -4.54 12.25
CA VAL A 32 -1.11 -5.08 12.58
C VAL A 32 -1.17 -5.56 14.03
N GLU A 33 -0.10 -6.20 14.53
CA GLU A 33 -0.03 -6.74 15.89
C GLU A 33 0.14 -5.64 16.96
N SER A 34 0.89 -4.58 16.67
CA SER A 34 1.22 -3.52 17.65
C SER A 34 0.13 -2.45 17.82
N ASP A 35 -0.83 -2.35 16.89
CA ASP A 35 -1.91 -1.37 16.93
C ASP A 35 -3.26 -2.06 16.78
N SER A 36 -4.01 -2.18 17.89
CA SER A 36 -5.30 -2.86 17.93
C SER A 36 -6.36 -2.25 17.00
N ARG A 37 -6.17 -1.01 16.54
CA ARG A 37 -7.04 -0.37 15.55
C ARG A 37 -6.90 -1.01 14.17
N ASN A 38 -5.82 -1.74 13.91
CA ASN A 38 -5.57 -2.44 12.65
C ASN A 38 -6.13 -3.87 12.63
N THR A 39 -6.52 -4.43 13.79
CA THR A 39 -7.10 -5.77 13.91
C THR A 39 -8.28 -5.98 12.97
N GLY A 40 -8.21 -6.95 12.06
CA GLY A 40 -9.25 -7.19 11.05
C GLY A 40 -8.92 -6.61 9.67
N ILE A 41 -7.71 -6.10 9.47
CA ILE A 41 -7.14 -5.78 8.15
C ILE A 41 -6.03 -6.78 7.87
N SER A 42 -6.10 -7.47 6.74
CA SER A 42 -5.08 -8.42 6.28
C SER A 42 -4.39 -7.87 5.04
N VAL A 43 -3.07 -7.73 5.12
CA VAL A 43 -2.22 -7.25 4.02
C VAL A 43 -1.09 -8.23 3.80
N TYR A 44 -0.83 -8.53 2.53
CA TYR A 44 0.35 -9.23 2.08
C TYR A 44 1.25 -8.26 1.34
N SER A 45 2.51 -8.15 1.75
CA SER A 45 3.48 -7.25 1.14
C SER A 45 4.72 -8.00 0.69
N HIS A 46 5.12 -7.75 -0.55
CA HIS A 46 6.27 -8.37 -1.19
C HIS A 46 6.82 -7.47 -2.29
N PHE A 47 8.04 -7.73 -2.74
CA PHE A 47 8.62 -7.07 -3.89
C PHE A 47 7.93 -7.52 -5.17
N ASN A 48 7.87 -6.65 -6.17
CA ASN A 48 7.25 -7.01 -7.45
C ASN A 48 7.96 -8.23 -8.06
N TRP A 49 7.17 -9.20 -8.53
CA TRP A 49 7.62 -10.54 -8.94
C TRP A 49 8.52 -11.27 -7.93
N PHE A 50 8.46 -10.90 -6.65
CA PHE A 50 9.30 -11.35 -5.55
C PHE A 50 10.80 -11.02 -5.67
N ILE A 51 11.24 -10.35 -6.73
CA ILE A 51 12.68 -10.16 -7.01
C ILE A 51 13.07 -8.73 -7.36
N ASN A 52 12.13 -7.84 -7.71
CA ASN A 52 12.44 -6.45 -8.01
C ASN A 52 12.32 -5.59 -6.73
N PRO A 53 13.43 -5.22 -6.08
CA PRO A 53 13.39 -4.51 -4.80
C PRO A 53 12.92 -3.06 -4.91
N ASN A 54 12.86 -2.49 -6.12
CA ASN A 54 12.47 -1.10 -6.34
C ASN A 54 10.96 -0.89 -6.28
N VAL A 55 10.17 -1.98 -6.32
CA VAL A 55 8.71 -1.89 -6.36
C VAL A 55 8.11 -2.77 -5.27
N ILE A 56 7.34 -2.14 -4.37
CA ILE A 56 6.57 -2.85 -3.35
C ILE A 56 5.18 -3.16 -3.89
N VAL A 57 4.67 -4.36 -3.63
CA VAL A 57 3.25 -4.69 -3.77
C VAL A 57 2.63 -4.65 -2.38
N PHE A 58 1.69 -3.72 -2.15
CA PHE A 58 0.84 -3.68 -0.97
C PHE A 58 -0.52 -4.31 -1.35
N ASP A 59 -0.70 -5.59 -1.03
CA ASP A 59 -1.89 -6.34 -1.41
C ASP A 59 -2.84 -6.53 -0.22
N ILE A 60 -3.96 -5.83 -0.26
CA ILE A 60 -5.04 -6.04 0.71
C ILE A 60 -5.66 -7.40 0.41
N ARG A 61 -5.63 -8.31 1.39
CA ARG A 61 -6.20 -9.65 1.28
C ARG A 61 -7.61 -9.72 1.81
N ASP A 62 -7.86 -9.02 2.90
CA ASP A 62 -9.17 -8.98 3.55
C ASP A 62 -9.33 -7.75 4.45
N VAL A 63 -10.57 -7.30 4.61
CA VAL A 63 -10.94 -6.18 5.49
C VAL A 63 -12.27 -6.52 6.15
N SER A 64 -12.28 -6.58 7.47
CA SER A 64 -13.49 -6.80 8.28
C SER A 64 -14.55 -5.70 8.05
N SER A 65 -15.83 -6.06 8.15
CA SER A 65 -16.96 -5.13 7.99
C SER A 65 -16.94 -3.94 8.94
N GLU A 66 -16.32 -4.11 10.12
CA GLU A 66 -16.21 -3.07 11.15
C GLU A 66 -15.08 -2.06 10.85
N LYS A 67 -14.34 -2.23 9.76
CA LYS A 67 -13.24 -1.34 9.38
C LYS A 67 -13.65 -0.31 8.35
N SER A 68 -13.22 0.91 8.62
CA SER A 68 -13.37 2.03 7.71
C SER A 68 -12.23 2.04 6.69
N PRO A 69 -12.43 2.70 5.54
CA PRO A 69 -11.33 2.96 4.60
C PRO A 69 -10.15 3.74 5.20
N MET A 70 -10.41 4.54 6.24
CA MET A 70 -9.35 5.28 6.94
C MET A 70 -8.45 4.35 7.76
N ASP A 71 -8.98 3.22 8.24
CA ASP A 71 -8.15 2.20 8.90
C ASP A 71 -7.17 1.56 7.92
N VAL A 72 -7.61 1.28 6.69
CA VAL A 72 -6.74 0.74 5.63
C VAL A 72 -5.67 1.75 5.23
N SER A 73 -6.05 3.02 5.05
CA SER A 73 -5.08 4.08 4.81
C SER A 73 -4.05 4.18 5.94
N ARG A 74 -4.46 4.06 7.21
CA ARG A 74 -3.52 4.08 8.34
C ARG A 74 -2.46 3.00 8.23
N VAL A 75 -2.82 1.77 7.87
CA VAL A 75 -1.85 0.67 7.71
C VAL A 75 -0.83 0.99 6.61
N LEU A 76 -1.28 1.54 5.48
CA LEU A 76 -0.40 1.98 4.40
C LEU A 76 0.55 3.10 4.88
N LEU A 77 0.04 4.08 5.62
CA LEU A 77 0.84 5.18 6.17
C LEU A 77 1.85 4.69 7.21
N GLN A 78 1.45 3.77 8.10
CA GLN A 78 2.36 3.14 9.06
C GLN A 78 3.46 2.35 8.38
N LEU A 79 3.16 1.68 7.25
CA LEU A 79 4.19 1.02 6.45
C LEU A 79 5.17 2.04 5.87
N SER A 80 4.67 3.15 5.32
CA SER A 80 5.55 4.21 4.82
C SER A 80 6.49 4.74 5.90
N ALA A 81 6.00 4.92 7.12
CA ALA A 81 6.81 5.36 8.26
C ALA A 81 7.87 4.33 8.67
N LYS A 82 7.56 3.02 8.63
CA LYS A 82 8.55 1.95 8.89
C LYS A 82 9.63 1.88 7.82
N LEU A 83 9.30 2.19 6.57
CA LEU A 83 10.19 2.02 5.43
C LEU A 83 10.84 3.33 4.93
N LYS A 84 10.62 4.46 5.62
CA LYS A 84 11.01 5.82 5.20
C LYS A 84 12.50 6.03 4.90
N GLU A 85 13.38 5.17 5.43
CA GLU A 85 14.83 5.23 5.18
C GLU A 85 15.22 4.59 3.83
N ASN A 86 14.31 3.87 3.19
CA ASN A 86 14.53 3.22 1.90
C ASN A 86 13.99 4.06 0.75
N GLU A 87 14.49 3.79 -0.46
CA GLU A 87 14.01 4.39 -1.69
C GLU A 87 13.40 3.31 -2.58
N TYR A 88 12.21 3.62 -3.09
CA TYR A 88 11.46 2.77 -4.01
C TYR A 88 11.10 3.61 -5.22
N GLU A 89 10.95 2.96 -6.37
CA GLU A 89 10.42 3.59 -7.56
C GLU A 89 8.90 3.77 -7.42
N SER A 90 8.21 2.71 -6.97
CA SER A 90 6.76 2.73 -6.85
C SER A 90 6.20 1.71 -5.87
N ILE A 91 4.97 1.95 -5.43
CA ILE A 91 4.21 1.06 -4.57
C ILE A 91 2.93 0.71 -5.31
N ILE A 92 2.78 -0.56 -5.69
CA ILE A 92 1.59 -1.09 -6.33
C ILE A 92 0.56 -1.40 -5.24
N LEU A 93 -0.59 -0.75 -5.35
CA LEU A 93 -1.75 -0.98 -4.50
C LEU A 93 -2.62 -2.08 -5.13
N SER A 94 -2.71 -3.22 -4.46
CA SER A 94 -3.44 -4.40 -4.94
C SER A 94 -4.58 -4.79 -4.00
N PHE A 95 -5.54 -5.53 -4.54
CA PHE A 95 -6.56 -6.23 -3.76
C PHE A 95 -6.68 -7.68 -4.24
N LYS A 96 -6.52 -8.63 -3.33
CA LYS A 96 -6.55 -10.07 -3.59
C LYS A 96 -5.68 -10.49 -4.78
N GLY A 97 -4.49 -9.89 -4.88
CA GLY A 97 -3.49 -10.18 -5.91
C GLY A 97 -3.75 -9.49 -7.25
N LYS A 98 -4.78 -8.64 -7.37
CA LYS A 98 -5.05 -7.84 -8.57
C LYS A 98 -4.51 -6.42 -8.35
N PRO A 99 -3.51 -5.97 -9.14
CA PRO A 99 -3.07 -4.59 -9.13
C PRO A 99 -4.20 -3.63 -9.49
N LYS A 100 -4.31 -2.51 -8.79
CA LYS A 100 -5.37 -1.52 -8.98
C LYS A 100 -4.80 -0.14 -9.29
N PHE A 101 -3.86 0.28 -8.46
CA PHE A 101 -3.25 1.60 -8.56
C PHE A 101 -1.77 1.53 -8.21
N MET A 102 -1.11 2.67 -8.37
CA MET A 102 0.29 2.86 -8.02
C MET A 102 0.46 4.19 -7.27
N LEU A 103 1.36 4.20 -6.29
CA LEU A 103 1.95 5.41 -5.73
C LEU A 103 3.39 5.54 -6.21
N LYS A 104 3.86 6.77 -6.43
CA LYS A 104 5.30 7.04 -6.61
C LYS A 104 6.04 6.85 -5.29
N GLY A 105 7.23 6.27 -5.34
CA GLY A 105 8.02 6.02 -4.14
C GLY A 105 8.46 7.30 -3.42
N ASP A 106 8.71 8.39 -4.13
CA ASP A 106 9.01 9.70 -3.52
C ASP A 106 7.87 10.19 -2.62
N PHE A 107 6.63 10.09 -3.09
CA PHE A 107 5.45 10.44 -2.29
C PHE A 107 5.30 9.51 -1.09
N PHE A 108 5.53 8.21 -1.27
CA PHE A 108 5.49 7.23 -0.18
C PHE A 108 6.54 7.54 0.89
N LYS A 109 7.79 7.84 0.49
CA LYS A 109 8.87 8.21 1.40
C LYS A 109 8.57 9.51 2.15
N ALA A 110 8.14 10.56 1.44
CA ALA A 110 7.74 11.84 2.05
C ALA A 110 6.65 11.63 3.11
N THR A 111 5.63 10.85 2.76
CA THR A 111 4.54 10.49 3.68
C THR A 111 5.05 9.77 4.94
N GLY A 112 6.01 8.86 4.79
CA GLY A 112 6.61 8.15 5.91
C GLY A 112 7.46 9.04 6.83
N LEU A 113 8.15 10.03 6.26
CA LEU A 113 8.91 11.03 7.02
C LEU A 113 7.98 11.97 7.81
N GLU A 114 6.84 12.33 7.23
CA GLU A 114 5.84 13.22 7.83
C GLU A 114 4.93 12.52 8.85
N TYR A 115 4.86 11.19 8.82
CA TYR A 115 3.99 10.42 9.71
C TYR A 115 4.31 10.69 11.20
N GLY A 116 3.29 11.14 11.95
CA GLY A 116 3.41 11.48 13.37
C GLY A 116 3.88 12.90 13.67
N THR A 117 4.32 13.66 12.65
CA THR A 117 4.68 15.08 12.78
C THR A 117 3.67 16.00 12.09
N GLN A 118 3.14 15.58 10.94
CA GLN A 118 2.06 16.26 10.21
C GLN A 118 0.68 15.79 10.66
N ASN A 119 -0.34 16.64 10.43
CA ASN A 119 -1.73 16.27 10.66
C ASN A 119 -2.13 15.17 9.65
N PRO A 120 -2.52 13.95 10.09
CA PRO A 120 -2.87 12.85 9.19
C PRO A 120 -4.00 13.18 8.20
N VAL A 121 -4.89 14.10 8.56
CA VAL A 121 -5.97 14.57 7.68
C VAL A 121 -5.42 15.22 6.41
N TYR A 122 -4.30 15.93 6.51
CA TYR A 122 -3.66 16.57 5.35
C TYR A 122 -3.13 15.54 4.36
N THR A 123 -2.43 14.52 4.86
CA THR A 123 -1.93 13.41 4.04
C THR A 123 -3.07 12.65 3.39
N LEU A 124 -4.14 12.34 4.14
CA LEU A 124 -5.28 11.60 3.63
C LEU A 124 -6.03 12.36 2.52
N ARG A 125 -6.32 13.66 2.71
CA ARG A 125 -7.04 14.46 1.68
C ARG A 125 -6.21 14.68 0.41
N SER A 126 -4.88 14.59 0.51
CA SER A 126 -3.97 14.75 -0.63
C SER A 126 -3.47 13.42 -1.20
N LEU A 127 -3.91 12.28 -0.65
CA LEU A 127 -3.54 10.97 -1.16
C LEU A 127 -4.06 10.72 -2.59
N PRO A 128 -5.35 10.96 -2.93
CA PRO A 128 -5.88 10.59 -4.24
C PRO A 128 -5.17 11.26 -5.42
N GLN A 129 -4.82 12.55 -5.29
CA GLN A 129 -4.05 13.28 -6.31
C GLN A 129 -2.63 12.73 -6.55
N ASN A 130 -2.12 11.88 -5.64
CA ASN A 130 -0.84 11.18 -5.76
C ASN A 130 -1.00 9.69 -6.13
N VAL A 131 -2.24 9.25 -6.42
CA VAL A 131 -2.56 7.92 -6.91
C VAL A 131 -2.55 7.92 -8.44
N TYR A 132 -1.88 6.94 -9.01
CA TYR A 132 -1.73 6.75 -10.44
C TYR A 132 -2.40 5.45 -10.88
N ASN A 133 -2.89 5.44 -12.11
CA ASN A 133 -3.21 4.21 -12.82
C ASN A 133 -1.91 3.43 -13.09
N LEU A 134 -2.03 2.14 -13.42
CA LEU A 134 -0.87 1.26 -13.66
C LEU A 134 -0.07 1.65 -14.91
N ASP A 135 -0.64 2.46 -15.81
CA ASP A 135 0.04 3.04 -16.97
C ASP A 135 0.80 4.33 -16.64
N GLY A 136 0.77 4.79 -15.39
CA GLY A 136 1.43 6.01 -14.92
C GLY A 136 0.63 7.29 -15.13
N THR A 137 -0.59 7.24 -15.66
CA THR A 137 -1.49 8.40 -15.70
C THR A 137 -2.09 8.68 -14.31
N ASN A 138 -2.46 9.93 -14.02
CA ASN A 138 -3.11 10.25 -12.75
C ASN A 138 -4.48 9.55 -12.67
N ALA A 139 -4.76 8.89 -11.55
CA ALA A 139 -6.06 8.26 -11.31
C ALA A 139 -7.13 9.28 -10.87
N PHE A 140 -6.70 10.36 -10.22
CA PHE A 140 -7.58 11.43 -9.73
C PHE A 140 -7.03 12.81 -10.13
N SER A 141 -7.93 13.79 -10.19
CA SER A 141 -7.57 15.17 -10.56
C SER A 141 -6.93 15.92 -9.39
N THR A 142 -6.20 16.99 -9.71
CA THR A 142 -5.80 17.99 -8.71
C THR A 142 -6.80 19.13 -8.72
N TRP A 143 -7.27 19.52 -7.54
CA TRP A 143 -8.30 20.56 -7.40
C TRP A 143 -7.69 21.90 -6.98
N THR A 144 -8.13 22.96 -7.64
CA THR A 144 -7.76 24.36 -7.34
C THR A 144 -9.02 25.19 -7.11
N GLY A 145 -8.94 26.22 -6.26
CA GLY A 145 -10.07 27.12 -5.98
C GLY A 145 -10.20 27.46 -4.50
N GLY A 146 -11.42 27.80 -4.06
CA GLY A 146 -11.70 28.10 -2.66
C GLY A 146 -11.53 26.88 -1.74
N LEU A 147 -11.01 27.11 -0.53
CA LEU A 147 -10.63 26.06 0.42
C LEU A 147 -11.73 25.02 0.66
N LEU A 148 -12.97 25.46 0.89
CA LEU A 148 -14.10 24.55 1.14
C LEU A 148 -14.44 23.68 -0.07
N GLY A 149 -14.39 24.25 -1.28
CA GLY A 149 -14.67 23.51 -2.52
C GLY A 149 -13.58 22.48 -2.81
N VAL A 150 -12.32 22.86 -2.66
CA VAL A 150 -11.17 21.95 -2.83
C VAL A 150 -11.23 20.81 -1.82
N LEU A 151 -11.50 21.11 -0.54
CA LEU A 151 -11.62 20.10 0.50
C LEU A 151 -12.76 19.11 0.20
N GLY A 152 -13.93 19.60 -0.21
CA GLY A 152 -15.06 18.76 -0.59
C GLY A 152 -14.68 17.76 -1.69
N LYS A 153 -14.03 18.24 -2.75
CA LYS A 153 -13.57 17.40 -3.86
C LYS A 153 -12.50 16.40 -3.48
N GLN A 154 -11.55 16.79 -2.64
CA GLN A 154 -10.54 15.86 -2.12
C GLN A 154 -11.16 14.72 -1.29
N MET A 155 -12.21 15.02 -0.51
CA MET A 155 -12.90 13.99 0.27
C MET A 155 -13.76 13.07 -0.61
N GLU A 156 -14.38 13.61 -1.67
CA GLU A 156 -15.06 12.82 -2.70
C GLU A 156 -14.08 11.84 -3.37
N ASP A 157 -12.91 12.34 -3.81
CA ASP A 157 -11.87 11.52 -4.43
C ASP A 157 -11.30 10.48 -3.47
N LEU A 158 -11.13 10.81 -2.19
CA LEU A 158 -10.66 9.85 -1.19
C LEU A 158 -11.65 8.71 -0.98
N SER A 159 -12.96 9.02 -0.95
CA SER A 159 -14.01 7.99 -0.90
C SER A 159 -13.97 7.12 -2.16
N GLU A 160 -13.87 7.73 -3.33
CA GLU A 160 -13.87 7.05 -4.62
C GLU A 160 -12.62 6.18 -4.84
N PHE A 161 -11.45 6.66 -4.42
CA PHE A 161 -10.21 5.88 -4.38
C PHE A 161 -10.39 4.57 -3.64
N HIS A 162 -10.92 4.59 -2.42
CA HIS A 162 -11.12 3.36 -1.64
C HIS A 162 -12.17 2.44 -2.26
N LYS A 163 -13.22 3.00 -2.87
CA LYS A 163 -14.23 2.24 -3.62
C LYS A 163 -13.60 1.44 -4.76
N GLN A 164 -12.78 2.10 -5.57
CA GLN A 164 -12.14 1.49 -6.74
C GLN A 164 -11.00 0.54 -6.36
N TRP A 165 -10.29 0.85 -5.27
CA TRP A 165 -9.17 0.04 -4.81
C TRP A 165 -9.64 -1.32 -4.27
N TYR A 166 -10.56 -1.36 -3.31
CA TYR A 166 -10.95 -2.63 -2.69
C TYR A 166 -12.42 -2.74 -2.29
N VAL A 167 -13.12 -1.66 -1.90
CA VAL A 167 -14.46 -1.77 -1.29
C VAL A 167 -15.49 -2.35 -2.25
N LYS A 168 -15.48 -1.94 -3.53
CA LYS A 168 -16.42 -2.49 -4.53
C LYS A 168 -16.30 -4.02 -4.65
N ASN A 169 -15.06 -4.52 -4.69
CA ASN A 169 -14.77 -5.95 -4.82
C ASN A 169 -14.99 -6.72 -3.50
N LEU A 170 -14.81 -6.06 -2.36
CA LEU A 170 -15.10 -6.64 -1.04
C LEU A 170 -16.60 -6.95 -0.90
N VAL A 171 -17.46 -6.01 -1.30
CA VAL A 171 -18.93 -6.15 -1.24
C VAL A 171 -19.46 -7.13 -2.30
N SER A 172 -18.83 -7.20 -3.48
CA SER A 172 -19.25 -8.11 -4.55
C SER A 172 -18.75 -9.55 -4.40
N GLY A 173 -18.03 -9.88 -3.32
CA GLY A 173 -17.55 -11.25 -3.03
C GLY A 173 -16.57 -11.83 -4.06
N SER A 174 -15.89 -11.00 -4.88
CA SER A 174 -15.16 -11.45 -6.07
C SER A 174 -13.90 -10.65 -6.44
#